data_AF-A0A843I8P1-F1
#
_entry.id   AF-A0A843I8P1-F1
#
_cell.length_a   1.000
_cell.length_b   1.000
_cell.length_c   1.000
_cell.angle_alpha   90.00
_cell.angle_beta   90.00
_cell.angle_gamma   90.00
#
_symmetry.space_group_name_H-M   'P 1'
#
loop_
_entity.id
_entity.type
_entity.pdbx_description
1 polymer ?
#
loop_
_entity_poly.entity_id
_entity_poly.type
_entity_poly.pdbx_seq_one_letter_code
_entity_poly.pdbx_strand_id
1 'polypeptide(L)'
;MSDQYVVSVAPEIALDFGRNYAGGLGVLEGDKFYAAARLGVPYVVITPFYEKGYVAYRPGDNGELIPAPEDQTDVLKKLELKATGWIVVNGEDVEVGYYVFSLNTASAVFVKPLHPPWAVKAAERLYVESTDAERFLKYVILAKAAAYYVERFIGWGRVKYLDLQEAYTALLPLMKSFERYRLIIHTPAPWGHLAFPRRFFRQEFGFEFAMNPVVLTEVGLATAREGIVVSKKMVDLVAQAFPHHARKIRPITNAVEVPRWRHPALADVKDEEGLRRARAAAKEEGLRALGVRTDKPVITWARRLTQYKRPDFAVQLVEDLNKDAFFILGGRAHPDDQFGRRIAEEFRRLASSRPNVAYIPDLTVERMKYVIWATDIMTFTPFSAWEAS
;
A
#
# COMPACT_ATOMS: atom_id res chain seq x y z
N MET A 1 -16.04 0.24 -30.65
CA MET A 1 -16.46 0.77 -29.33
C MET A 1 -15.21 1.35 -28.70
N SER A 2 -15.24 2.59 -28.20
CA SER A 2 -14.07 3.14 -27.51
C SER A 2 -13.76 2.29 -26.27
N ASP A 3 -12.48 1.99 -26.04
CA ASP A 3 -12.05 1.25 -24.86
C ASP A 3 -12.53 1.96 -23.59
N GLN A 4 -13.25 1.24 -22.73
CA GLN A 4 -13.64 1.73 -21.42
C GLN A 4 -12.56 1.37 -20.40
N TYR A 5 -12.19 2.33 -19.56
CA TYR A 5 -11.16 2.20 -18.54
C TYR A 5 -11.76 1.88 -17.19
N VAL A 6 -11.10 1.02 -16.43
CA VAL A 6 -11.23 1.00 -14.97
C VAL A 6 -10.17 1.94 -14.42
N VAL A 7 -10.58 2.99 -13.71
CA VAL A 7 -9.67 3.93 -13.06
C VAL A 7 -9.65 3.62 -11.57
N SER A 8 -8.49 3.61 -10.95
CA SER A 8 -8.32 3.45 -9.51
C SER A 8 -7.52 4.63 -8.98
N VAL A 9 -8.06 5.33 -8.00
CA VAL A 9 -7.34 6.38 -7.28
C VAL A 9 -6.88 5.75 -5.98
N ALA A 10 -5.57 5.74 -5.75
CA ALA A 10 -4.96 5.06 -4.62
C ALA A 10 -3.92 5.94 -3.93
N PRO A 11 -3.79 5.86 -2.60
CA PRO A 11 -2.75 6.57 -1.87
C PRO A 11 -1.36 5.94 -2.08
N GLU A 12 -1.28 4.68 -2.52
CA GLU A 12 -0.02 3.98 -2.72
C GLU A 12 -0.13 2.89 -3.78
N ILE A 13 1.02 2.51 -4.34
CA ILE A 13 1.16 1.36 -5.24
C ILE A 13 2.55 0.75 -5.09
N ALA A 14 2.60 -0.58 -4.99
CA ALA A 14 3.84 -1.33 -5.02
C ALA A 14 4.06 -1.89 -6.42
N LEU A 15 4.93 -1.25 -7.21
CA LEU A 15 5.44 -1.83 -8.45
C LEU A 15 6.66 -2.71 -8.13
N ASP A 16 7.14 -3.46 -9.12
CA ASP A 16 8.38 -4.26 -9.00
C ASP A 16 9.65 -3.38 -8.99
N PHE A 17 9.49 -2.06 -9.00
CA PHE A 17 10.53 -1.07 -8.76
C PHE A 17 10.00 0.07 -7.88
N GLY A 18 10.92 0.77 -7.22
CA GLY A 18 10.55 1.84 -6.30
C GLY A 18 9.89 1.35 -5.02
N ARG A 19 9.45 2.30 -4.22
CA ARG A 19 8.99 2.15 -2.83
C ARG A 19 7.80 3.08 -2.53
N ASN A 20 6.94 3.31 -3.53
CA ASN A 20 5.77 4.18 -3.41
C ASN A 20 4.60 3.52 -2.65
N TYR A 21 4.92 2.77 -1.59
CA TYR A 21 4.00 2.00 -0.76
C TYR A 21 4.60 1.69 0.62
N ALA A 22 3.71 1.46 1.58
CA ALA A 22 4.01 1.14 2.97
C ALA A 22 3.49 -0.23 3.39
N GLY A 23 2.66 -0.90 2.59
CA GLY A 23 2.11 -2.20 3.00
C GLY A 23 1.15 -2.86 1.99
N GLY A 24 0.21 -3.63 2.55
CA GLY A 24 -0.67 -4.53 1.80
C GLY A 24 -1.59 -3.85 0.80
N LEU A 25 -2.04 -2.62 1.07
CA LEU A 25 -2.87 -1.85 0.15
C LEU A 25 -2.12 -1.57 -1.16
N GLY A 26 -0.91 -1.01 -1.08
CA GLY A 26 -0.07 -0.76 -2.25
C GLY A 26 0.33 -2.06 -2.97
N VAL A 27 0.61 -3.14 -2.22
CA VAL A 27 0.88 -4.47 -2.80
C VAL A 27 -0.29 -4.97 -3.63
N LEU A 28 -1.50 -4.92 -3.07
CA LEU A 28 -2.73 -5.30 -3.75
C LEU A 28 -2.98 -4.44 -5.00
N GLU A 29 -2.77 -3.12 -4.90
CA GLU A 29 -2.93 -2.23 -6.04
C GLU A 29 -1.94 -2.53 -7.16
N GLY A 30 -0.70 -2.89 -6.80
CA GLY A 30 0.29 -3.40 -7.74
C GLY A 30 -0.17 -4.71 -8.39
N ASP A 31 -0.71 -5.64 -7.60
CA ASP A 31 -1.21 -6.92 -8.13
C ASP A 31 -2.38 -6.71 -9.10
N LYS A 32 -3.30 -5.78 -8.82
CA LYS A 32 -4.34 -5.38 -9.79
C LYS A 32 -3.73 -4.82 -11.07
N PHE A 33 -2.71 -3.96 -10.96
CA PHE A 33 -2.01 -3.38 -12.12
C PHE A 33 -1.39 -4.47 -13.01
N TYR A 34 -0.61 -5.39 -12.43
CA TYR A 34 0.03 -6.47 -13.19
C TYR A 34 -0.98 -7.49 -13.73
N ALA A 35 -2.03 -7.81 -12.96
CA ALA A 35 -3.11 -8.68 -13.43
C ALA A 35 -3.87 -8.05 -14.61
N ALA A 36 -4.22 -6.76 -14.52
CA ALA A 36 -4.89 -6.04 -15.60
C ALA A 36 -4.03 -6.00 -16.87
N ALA A 37 -2.71 -5.73 -16.72
CA ALA A 37 -1.77 -5.77 -17.83
C ALA A 37 -1.73 -7.16 -18.49
N ARG A 38 -1.65 -8.24 -17.71
CA ARG A 38 -1.64 -9.62 -18.24
C ARG A 38 -2.95 -10.00 -18.92
N LEU A 39 -4.08 -9.57 -18.35
CA LEU A 39 -5.43 -9.90 -18.84
C LEU A 39 -5.90 -8.98 -19.99
N GLY A 40 -5.13 -7.96 -20.37
CA GLY A 40 -5.51 -7.00 -21.41
C GLY A 40 -6.66 -6.09 -21.00
N VAL A 41 -6.84 -5.83 -19.70
CA VAL A 41 -7.88 -4.92 -19.19
C VAL A 41 -7.34 -3.49 -19.21
N PRO A 42 -8.03 -2.51 -19.84
CA PRO A 42 -7.65 -1.10 -19.76
C PRO A 42 -7.80 -0.58 -18.32
N TYR A 43 -6.67 -0.41 -17.64
CA TYR A 43 -6.63 -0.08 -16.22
C TYR A 43 -5.69 1.08 -15.96
N VAL A 44 -6.16 2.10 -15.23
CA VAL A 44 -5.33 3.25 -14.86
C VAL A 44 -5.37 3.41 -13.36
N VAL A 45 -4.22 3.36 -12.71
CA VAL A 45 -4.07 3.73 -11.30
C VAL A 45 -3.44 5.10 -11.18
N ILE A 46 -4.02 5.99 -10.38
CA ILE A 46 -3.53 7.34 -10.11
C ILE A 46 -3.15 7.44 -8.64
N THR A 47 -1.90 7.81 -8.35
CA THR A 47 -1.31 7.85 -7.02
C THR A 47 -0.37 9.05 -6.88
N PRO A 48 -0.11 9.59 -5.68
CA PRO A 48 0.97 10.55 -5.50
C PRO A 48 2.34 9.90 -5.72
N PHE A 49 3.32 10.69 -6.15
CA PHE A 49 4.73 10.32 -6.15
C PHE A 49 5.39 10.81 -4.86
N TYR A 50 5.89 9.87 -4.05
CA TYR A 50 6.57 10.18 -2.80
C TYR A 50 8.08 10.12 -2.99
N GLU A 51 8.72 11.23 -3.36
CA GLU A 51 10.17 11.28 -3.60
C GLU A 51 11.00 10.76 -2.41
N LYS A 52 10.48 10.96 -1.18
CA LYS A 52 11.09 10.50 0.07
C LYS A 52 10.48 9.22 0.66
N GLY A 53 9.60 8.55 -0.08
CA GLY A 53 8.98 7.25 0.26
C GLY A 53 8.30 7.19 1.63
N TYR A 54 8.22 5.98 2.20
CA TYR A 54 7.57 5.73 3.50
C TYR A 54 8.56 5.84 4.66
N VAL A 55 9.49 4.91 4.79
CA VAL A 55 10.51 4.92 5.85
C VAL A 55 11.64 3.97 5.50
N ALA A 56 12.86 4.47 5.59
CA ALA A 56 14.09 3.69 5.69
C ALA A 56 14.60 3.73 7.13
N TYR A 57 15.59 2.89 7.43
CA TYR A 57 16.33 2.95 8.68
C TYR A 57 17.82 3.04 8.40
N ARG A 58 18.49 3.94 9.10
CA ARG A 58 19.95 4.02 9.14
C ARG A 58 20.45 3.57 10.51
N PRO A 59 21.63 2.95 10.59
CA PRO A 59 22.26 2.69 11.88
C PRO A 59 22.64 4.02 12.55
N GLY A 60 22.32 4.15 13.83
CA GLY A 60 22.85 5.19 14.71
C GLY A 60 24.16 4.77 15.38
N ASP A 61 24.69 5.65 16.22
CA ASP A 61 26.05 5.52 16.79
C ASP A 61 26.20 4.27 17.68
N ASN A 62 25.13 3.88 18.37
CA ASN A 62 25.06 2.67 19.20
C ASN A 62 24.37 1.50 18.47
N GLY A 63 24.29 1.57 17.14
CA GLY A 63 23.61 0.63 16.28
C GLY A 63 22.08 0.73 16.29
N GLU A 64 21.49 1.68 17.02
CA GLU A 64 20.04 1.94 17.00
C GLU A 64 19.50 2.14 15.58
N LEU A 65 18.23 1.81 15.33
CA LEU A 65 17.61 2.01 14.02
C LEU A 65 16.92 3.37 13.99
N ILE A 66 17.57 4.35 13.36
CA ILE A 66 17.05 5.71 13.23
C ILE A 66 16.17 5.79 11.98
N PRO A 67 14.88 6.14 12.09
CA PRO A 67 14.02 6.38 10.94
C PRO A 67 14.62 7.46 10.04
N ALA A 68 14.64 7.19 8.74
CA ALA A 68 15.15 8.10 7.73
C ALA A 68 14.20 8.13 6.51
N PRO A 69 14.22 9.23 5.74
CA PRO A 69 13.64 9.26 4.40
C PRO A 69 14.20 8.15 3.50
N GLU A 70 13.36 7.62 2.62
CA GLU A 70 13.84 6.85 1.47
C GLU A 70 14.31 7.83 0.38
N ASP A 71 15.11 7.35 -0.57
CA ASP A 71 15.43 8.10 -1.78
C ASP A 71 14.80 7.38 -2.97
N GLN A 72 13.86 8.05 -3.64
CA GLN A 72 13.19 7.57 -4.84
C GLN A 72 13.47 8.43 -6.07
N THR A 73 14.49 9.30 -6.04
CA THR A 73 14.79 10.22 -7.14
C THR A 73 15.00 9.47 -8.46
N ASP A 74 15.69 8.33 -8.40
CA ASP A 74 15.95 7.48 -9.57
C ASP A 74 14.71 6.75 -10.10
N VAL A 75 13.64 6.65 -9.31
CA VAL A 75 12.37 6.06 -9.77
C VAL A 75 11.78 6.90 -10.90
N LEU A 76 11.92 8.23 -10.85
CA LEU A 76 11.44 9.13 -11.91
C LEU A 76 12.09 8.82 -13.26
N LYS A 77 13.32 8.31 -13.29
CA LYS A 77 14.01 7.93 -14.55
C LYS A 77 13.33 6.74 -15.24
N LYS A 78 12.51 5.97 -14.52
CA LYS A 78 11.72 4.85 -15.06
C LYS A 78 10.30 5.27 -15.49
N LEU A 79 9.94 6.54 -15.32
CA LEU A 79 8.62 7.07 -15.63
C LEU A 79 8.73 8.09 -16.77
N GLU A 80 7.71 8.13 -17.62
CA GLU A 80 7.58 9.14 -18.67
C GLU A 80 6.81 10.35 -18.14
N LEU A 81 7.36 11.56 -18.22
CA LEU A 81 6.60 12.77 -17.94
C LEU A 81 5.59 13.00 -19.08
N LYS A 82 4.31 12.71 -18.82
CA LYS A 82 3.24 12.83 -19.81
C LYS A 82 2.79 14.27 -20.00
N ALA A 83 2.66 15.02 -18.91
CA ALA A 83 2.23 16.41 -18.92
C ALA A 83 2.45 17.05 -17.55
N THR A 84 2.45 18.38 -17.53
CA THR A 84 2.17 19.17 -16.33
C THR A 84 0.73 19.72 -16.41
N GLY A 85 0.18 20.12 -15.27
CA GLY A 85 -1.13 20.74 -15.17
C GLY A 85 -1.25 21.57 -13.90
N TRP A 86 -2.31 22.36 -13.83
CA TRP A 86 -2.58 23.26 -12.72
C TRP A 86 -3.89 22.88 -12.05
N ILE A 87 -3.87 22.80 -10.73
CA ILE A 87 -5.04 22.60 -9.87
C ILE A 87 -5.05 23.68 -8.79
N VAL A 88 -6.22 24.13 -8.35
CA VAL A 88 -6.33 25.07 -7.24
C VAL A 88 -6.45 24.28 -5.95
N VAL A 89 -5.60 24.51 -4.96
CA VAL A 89 -5.68 23.89 -3.61
C VAL A 89 -5.48 24.97 -2.57
N ASN A 90 -6.35 25.00 -1.55
CA ASN A 90 -6.33 26.02 -0.49
C ASN A 90 -6.32 27.47 -1.03
N GLY A 91 -7.04 27.70 -2.14
CA GLY A 91 -7.10 29.01 -2.81
C GLY A 91 -5.86 29.41 -3.62
N GLU A 92 -4.85 28.53 -3.73
CA GLU A 92 -3.62 28.77 -4.47
C GLU A 92 -3.47 27.84 -5.67
N ASP A 93 -2.79 28.30 -6.72
CA ASP A 93 -2.45 27.49 -7.89
C ASP A 93 -1.29 26.53 -7.56
N VAL A 94 -1.54 25.23 -7.73
CA VAL A 94 -0.57 24.15 -7.55
C VAL A 94 -0.27 23.51 -8.90
N GLU A 95 1.00 23.58 -9.31
CA GLU A 95 1.50 22.85 -10.48
C GLU A 95 1.75 21.39 -10.12
N VAL A 96 1.27 20.47 -10.94
CA VAL A 96 1.48 19.03 -10.79
C VAL A 96 2.03 18.43 -12.08
N GLY A 97 3.04 17.56 -11.94
CA GLY A 97 3.53 16.69 -13.01
C GLY A 97 2.87 15.32 -12.97
N TYR A 98 2.53 14.78 -14.14
CA TYR A 98 1.98 13.45 -14.31
C TYR A 98 3.01 12.52 -14.95
N TYR A 99 3.64 11.69 -14.13
CA TYR A 99 4.66 10.73 -14.53
C TYR A 99 4.02 9.35 -14.71
N VAL A 100 4.23 8.69 -15.85
CA VAL A 100 3.48 7.50 -16.23
C VAL A 100 4.42 6.32 -16.44
N PHE A 101 4.06 5.17 -15.86
CA PHE A 101 4.58 3.86 -16.23
C PHE A 101 3.46 3.05 -16.87
N SER A 102 3.70 2.49 -18.06
CA SER A 102 2.69 1.66 -18.74
C SER A 102 3.23 0.25 -18.98
N LEU A 103 2.36 -0.74 -18.83
CA LEU A 103 2.61 -2.13 -19.15
C LEU A 103 1.37 -2.72 -19.84
N ASN A 104 1.52 -3.06 -21.12
CA ASN A 104 0.41 -3.48 -21.97
C ASN A 104 -0.77 -2.48 -21.90
N THR A 105 -1.93 -2.91 -21.41
CA THR A 105 -3.16 -2.08 -21.29
C THR A 105 -3.28 -1.34 -19.95
N ALA A 106 -2.32 -1.51 -19.03
CA ALA A 106 -2.34 -0.87 -17.72
C ALA A 106 -1.37 0.31 -17.63
N SER A 107 -1.78 1.38 -16.95
CA SER A 107 -0.94 2.56 -16.68
C SER A 107 -0.98 2.95 -15.20
N ALA A 108 0.19 3.17 -14.61
CA ALA A 108 0.37 3.78 -13.29
C ALA A 108 0.78 5.23 -13.47
N VAL A 109 -0.04 6.14 -12.96
CA VAL A 109 0.10 7.60 -13.06
C VAL A 109 0.49 8.14 -11.69
N PHE A 110 1.71 8.63 -11.61
CA PHE A 110 2.30 9.24 -10.44
C PHE A 110 2.16 10.76 -10.52
N VAL A 111 1.42 11.33 -9.57
CA VAL A 111 1.19 12.77 -9.44
C VAL A 111 2.26 13.36 -8.52
N LYS A 112 3.09 14.26 -9.04
CA LYS A 112 4.11 14.98 -8.24
C LYS A 112 3.82 16.48 -8.26
N PRO A 113 3.50 17.12 -7.12
CA PRO A 113 3.50 18.57 -7.04
C PRO A 113 4.88 19.14 -7.37
N LEU A 114 4.91 20.22 -8.15
CA LEU A 114 6.13 20.91 -8.59
C LEU A 114 6.23 22.30 -7.95
N HIS A 115 5.08 22.97 -7.75
CA HIS A 115 4.96 24.28 -7.13
C HIS A 115 3.57 24.40 -6.49
N PRO A 116 3.38 25.17 -5.40
CA PRO A 116 4.38 25.86 -4.56
C PRO A 116 5.12 24.91 -3.60
N PRO A 117 6.19 25.38 -2.92
CA PRO A 117 6.99 24.54 -2.02
C PRO A 117 6.20 23.82 -0.92
N TRP A 118 5.10 24.41 -0.43
CA TRP A 118 4.27 23.75 0.58
C TRP A 118 3.57 22.50 0.02
N ALA A 119 3.15 22.53 -1.26
CA ALA A 119 2.47 21.40 -1.90
C ALA A 119 3.46 20.26 -2.20
N VAL A 120 4.69 20.63 -2.61
CA VAL A 120 5.82 19.68 -2.74
C VAL A 120 6.09 18.99 -1.40
N LYS A 121 6.21 19.78 -0.33
CA LYS A 121 6.42 19.27 1.04
C LYS A 121 5.26 18.40 1.51
N ALA A 122 4.02 18.78 1.22
CA ALA A 122 2.86 18.00 1.63
C ALA A 122 2.84 16.62 0.96
N ALA A 123 3.44 16.43 -0.23
CA ALA A 123 3.40 15.18 -0.98
C ALA A 123 4.73 14.41 -1.05
N GLU A 124 5.83 14.88 -0.43
CA GLU A 124 7.13 14.20 -0.57
C GLU A 124 7.22 12.85 0.16
N ARG A 125 6.41 12.65 1.22
CA ARG A 125 6.48 11.47 2.11
C ARG A 125 5.16 10.71 2.12
N LEU A 126 5.21 9.37 2.11
CA LEU A 126 4.03 8.53 2.26
C LEU A 126 3.67 8.38 3.75
N TYR A 127 2.43 8.66 4.14
CA TYR A 127 1.89 8.51 5.51
C TYR A 127 2.67 9.17 6.65
N VAL A 128 3.61 10.07 6.34
CA VAL A 128 4.35 10.85 7.34
C VAL A 128 4.06 12.31 7.07
N GLU A 129 3.24 12.90 7.92
CA GLU A 129 2.82 14.30 7.86
C GLU A 129 3.05 14.97 9.21
N SER A 130 3.34 16.28 9.20
CA SER A 130 3.60 17.03 10.45
C SER A 130 2.30 17.48 11.13
N THR A 131 1.22 17.62 10.37
CA THR A 131 -0.07 18.11 10.85
C THR A 131 -1.24 17.47 10.12
N ASP A 132 -2.43 17.51 10.74
CA ASP A 132 -3.68 17.08 10.09
C ASP A 132 -4.02 17.91 8.85
N ALA A 133 -3.65 19.19 8.82
CA ALA A 133 -3.87 20.06 7.66
C ALA A 133 -3.00 19.63 6.48
N GLU A 134 -1.71 19.36 6.71
CA GLU A 134 -0.80 18.83 5.69
C GLU A 134 -1.31 17.50 5.13
N ARG A 135 -1.76 16.59 6.01
CA ARG A 135 -2.37 15.32 5.63
C ARG A 135 -3.64 15.52 4.80
N PHE A 136 -4.53 16.43 5.20
CA PHE A 136 -5.73 16.74 4.43
C PHE A 136 -5.39 17.25 3.03
N LEU A 137 -4.51 18.25 2.93
CA LEU A 137 -4.13 18.89 1.66
C LEU A 137 -3.41 17.91 0.72
N LYS A 138 -2.59 16.99 1.24
CA LYS A 138 -2.00 15.89 0.45
C LYS A 138 -3.06 15.11 -0.34
N TYR A 139 -4.15 14.73 0.32
CA TYR A 139 -5.20 13.95 -0.33
C TYR A 139 -6.17 14.80 -1.15
N VAL A 140 -6.29 16.09 -0.85
CA VAL A 140 -6.95 17.05 -1.75
C VAL A 140 -6.20 17.18 -3.07
N ILE A 141 -4.86 17.31 -3.02
CA ILE A 141 -3.99 17.31 -4.22
C ILE A 141 -4.24 16.04 -5.04
N LEU A 142 -4.20 14.86 -4.41
CA LEU A 142 -4.48 13.59 -5.09
C LEU A 142 -5.86 13.59 -5.76
N ALA A 143 -6.90 14.00 -5.03
CA ALA A 143 -8.26 14.00 -5.55
C ALA A 143 -8.44 14.96 -6.74
N LYS A 144 -7.94 16.18 -6.63
CA LYS A 144 -8.01 17.20 -7.69
C LYS A 144 -7.17 16.84 -8.91
N ALA A 145 -5.94 16.36 -8.69
CA ALA A 145 -5.08 15.91 -9.78
C ALA A 145 -5.65 14.67 -10.50
N ALA A 146 -6.24 13.72 -9.77
CA ALA A 146 -6.90 12.57 -10.36
C ALA A 146 -8.11 13.00 -11.21
N ALA A 147 -8.96 13.89 -10.69
CA ALA A 147 -10.10 14.42 -11.45
C ALA A 147 -9.64 15.17 -12.72
N TYR A 148 -8.60 15.99 -12.62
CA TYR A 148 -7.98 16.67 -13.76
C TYR A 148 -7.44 15.69 -14.79
N TYR A 149 -6.70 14.67 -14.34
CA TYR A 149 -6.12 13.66 -15.24
C TYR A 149 -7.21 12.91 -16.01
N VAL A 150 -8.26 12.48 -15.30
CA VAL A 150 -9.40 11.81 -15.92
C VAL A 150 -10.06 12.74 -16.92
N GLU A 151 -10.38 13.99 -16.58
CA GLU A 151 -11.01 14.94 -17.51
C GLU A 151 -10.16 15.16 -18.77
N ARG A 152 -8.85 15.39 -18.59
CA ARG A 152 -7.96 15.82 -19.68
C ARG A 152 -7.48 14.69 -20.58
N PHE A 153 -7.18 13.52 -20.01
CA PHE A 153 -6.47 12.45 -20.74
C PHE A 153 -7.33 11.20 -20.97
N ILE A 154 -8.35 10.95 -20.13
CA ILE A 154 -9.23 9.78 -20.25
C ILE A 154 -10.62 10.18 -20.75
N GLY A 155 -11.19 11.28 -20.30
CA GLY A 155 -12.61 11.61 -20.49
C GLY A 155 -13.52 10.72 -19.65
N TRP A 156 -14.38 11.35 -18.84
CA TRP A 156 -15.31 10.66 -17.93
C TRP A 156 -16.26 9.67 -18.63
N GLY A 157 -16.62 9.94 -19.89
CA GLY A 157 -17.46 9.03 -20.70
C GLY A 157 -16.81 7.67 -20.97
N ARG A 158 -15.47 7.59 -20.94
CA ARG A 158 -14.71 6.34 -21.11
C ARG A 158 -14.41 5.64 -19.78
N VAL A 159 -14.75 6.21 -18.62
CA VAL A 159 -14.54 5.56 -17.32
C VAL A 159 -15.69 4.60 -17.03
N LYS A 160 -15.42 3.29 -17.01
CA LYS A 160 -16.40 2.25 -16.63
C LYS A 160 -16.69 2.28 -15.15
N TYR A 161 -15.64 2.26 -14.33
CA TYR A 161 -15.70 2.38 -12.88
C TYR A 161 -14.52 3.24 -12.41
N LEU A 162 -14.76 4.03 -11.35
CA LEU A 162 -13.69 4.68 -10.62
C LEU A 162 -13.64 4.11 -9.20
N ASP A 163 -12.54 3.43 -8.90
CA ASP A 163 -12.26 2.79 -7.63
C ASP A 163 -11.55 3.78 -6.71
N LEU A 164 -12.16 4.05 -5.56
CA LEU A 164 -11.62 4.88 -4.50
C LEU A 164 -10.99 3.95 -3.46
N GLN A 165 -9.65 3.80 -3.50
CA GLN A 165 -8.94 2.92 -2.59
C GLN A 165 -8.75 3.59 -1.22
N GLU A 166 -9.49 3.12 -0.22
CA GLU A 166 -9.53 3.65 1.15
C GLU A 166 -10.11 5.07 1.27
N ALA A 167 -10.53 5.42 2.49
CA ALA A 167 -11.28 6.64 2.80
C ALA A 167 -10.62 7.95 2.32
N TYR A 168 -9.29 8.00 2.25
CA TYR A 168 -8.54 9.19 1.77
C TYR A 168 -9.02 9.70 0.41
N THR A 169 -9.42 8.79 -0.47
CA THR A 169 -9.77 9.09 -1.86
C THR A 169 -11.21 9.57 -2.01
N ALA A 170 -12.02 9.49 -0.95
CA ALA A 170 -13.41 9.96 -0.89
C ALA A 170 -13.56 11.49 -0.94
N LEU A 171 -12.47 12.24 -1.04
CA LEU A 171 -12.50 13.67 -1.34
C LEU A 171 -12.86 13.95 -2.81
N LEU A 172 -12.54 13.04 -3.74
CA LEU A 172 -12.75 13.24 -5.18
C LEU A 172 -14.25 13.38 -5.54
N PRO A 173 -15.18 12.57 -5.02
CA PRO A 173 -16.61 12.77 -5.28
C PRO A 173 -17.17 14.14 -4.86
N LEU A 174 -16.51 14.86 -3.94
CA LEU A 174 -16.97 16.19 -3.48
C LEU A 174 -16.82 17.28 -4.54
N MET A 175 -15.94 17.08 -5.52
CA MET A 175 -15.64 18.06 -6.58
C MET A 175 -16.08 17.60 -7.97
N LYS A 176 -16.30 16.29 -8.16
CA LYS A 176 -16.77 15.74 -9.44
C LYS A 176 -17.89 14.73 -9.23
N SER A 177 -19.07 15.09 -9.72
CA SER A 177 -20.20 14.16 -9.83
C SER A 177 -19.93 13.09 -10.90
N PHE A 178 -20.05 11.83 -10.50
CA PHE A 178 -19.93 10.67 -11.37
C PHE A 178 -20.61 9.45 -10.71
N GLU A 179 -21.47 8.74 -11.44
CA GLU A 179 -22.37 7.73 -10.85
C GLU A 179 -21.71 6.36 -10.61
N ARG A 180 -20.49 6.14 -11.13
CA ARG A 180 -19.84 4.83 -11.12
C ARG A 180 -18.61 4.80 -10.21
N TYR A 181 -18.63 5.61 -9.14
CA TYR A 181 -17.69 5.47 -8.04
C TYR A 181 -17.94 4.17 -7.25
N ARG A 182 -16.86 3.51 -6.85
CA ARG A 182 -16.88 2.40 -5.89
C ARG A 182 -15.89 2.72 -4.79
N LEU A 183 -16.30 2.60 -3.53
CA LEU A 183 -15.39 2.79 -2.40
C LEU A 183 -14.86 1.43 -1.96
N ILE A 184 -13.54 1.25 -1.92
CA ILE A 184 -12.91 0.02 -1.46
C ILE A 184 -12.37 0.26 -0.05
N ILE A 185 -12.86 -0.51 0.92
CA ILE A 185 -12.56 -0.38 2.35
C ILE A 185 -11.65 -1.54 2.75
N HIS A 186 -10.46 -1.21 3.26
CA HIS A 186 -9.41 -2.18 3.59
C HIS A 186 -9.25 -2.43 5.08
N THR A 187 -9.82 -1.56 5.92
CA THR A 187 -9.68 -1.65 7.38
C THR A 187 -11.01 -2.07 8.01
N PRO A 188 -11.03 -3.13 8.86
CA PRO A 188 -12.26 -3.62 9.48
C PRO A 188 -12.68 -2.79 10.71
N ALA A 189 -11.82 -1.88 11.14
CA ALA A 189 -11.89 -1.27 12.46
C ALA A 189 -12.02 0.26 12.41
N PRO A 190 -12.59 0.89 13.46
CA PRO A 190 -12.92 2.31 13.47
C PRO A 190 -11.73 3.24 13.17
N TRP A 191 -10.51 2.87 13.59
CA TRP A 191 -9.31 3.67 13.35
C TRP A 191 -8.88 3.76 11.87
N GLY A 192 -9.42 2.90 11.00
CA GLY A 192 -9.24 3.01 9.55
C GLY A 192 -10.13 4.05 8.88
N HIS A 193 -11.18 4.51 9.58
CA HIS A 193 -12.14 5.47 9.04
C HIS A 193 -11.69 6.90 9.34
N LEU A 194 -10.79 7.39 8.50
CA LEU A 194 -10.19 8.70 8.62
C LEU A 194 -11.25 9.82 8.73
N ALA A 195 -11.00 10.77 9.63
CA ALA A 195 -11.85 11.94 9.80
C ALA A 195 -11.03 13.23 9.89
N PHE A 196 -11.60 14.34 9.41
CA PHE A 196 -10.98 15.65 9.45
C PHE A 196 -11.90 16.71 10.05
N PRO A 197 -11.36 17.76 10.69
CA PRO A 197 -12.18 18.89 11.16
C PRO A 197 -13.00 19.51 10.03
N ARG A 198 -14.29 19.77 10.27
CA ARG A 198 -15.20 20.32 9.23
C ARG A 198 -14.73 21.65 8.62
N ARG A 199 -13.95 22.43 9.39
CA ARG A 199 -13.36 23.70 8.93
C ARG A 199 -12.46 23.54 7.70
N PHE A 200 -11.79 22.38 7.54
CA PHE A 200 -10.94 22.13 6.38
C PHE A 200 -11.74 22.03 5.09
N PHE A 201 -12.93 21.42 5.14
CA PHE A 201 -13.83 21.34 3.99
C PHE A 201 -14.44 22.68 3.63
N ARG A 202 -14.77 23.51 4.63
CA ARG A 202 -15.24 24.88 4.39
C ARG A 202 -14.17 25.73 3.69
N GLN A 203 -12.92 25.61 4.14
CA GLN A 203 -11.79 26.32 3.54
C GLN A 203 -11.50 25.85 2.11
N GLU A 204 -11.53 24.54 1.87
CA GLU A 204 -11.12 23.97 0.58
C GLU A 204 -12.24 23.94 -0.47
N PHE A 205 -13.47 23.61 -0.06
CA PHE A 205 -14.60 23.36 -0.95
C PHE A 205 -15.71 24.39 -0.83
N GLY A 206 -15.63 25.32 0.12
CA GLY A 206 -16.61 26.39 0.29
C GLY A 206 -17.94 25.97 0.95
N PHE A 207 -18.05 24.72 1.43
CA PHE A 207 -19.25 24.23 2.12
C PHE A 207 -18.91 23.54 3.45
N GLU A 208 -19.89 23.49 4.36
CA GLU A 208 -19.71 22.97 5.70
C GLU A 208 -20.57 21.73 5.92
N PHE A 209 -19.96 20.66 6.44
CA PHE A 209 -20.69 19.47 6.87
C PHE A 209 -21.32 19.68 8.25
N ALA A 210 -22.49 19.09 8.48
CA ALA A 210 -23.14 19.09 9.78
C ALA A 210 -22.28 18.38 10.86
N MET A 211 -21.60 17.29 10.47
CA MET A 211 -20.76 16.50 11.37
C MET A 211 -19.38 17.13 11.60
N ASN A 212 -18.85 16.97 12.82
CA ASN A 212 -17.47 17.33 13.15
C ASN A 212 -16.92 16.33 14.19
N PRO A 213 -15.84 15.58 13.90
CA PRO A 213 -15.11 15.56 12.63
C PRO A 213 -15.91 14.91 11.48
N VAL A 214 -15.54 15.20 10.24
CA VAL A 214 -16.15 14.62 9.03
C VAL A 214 -15.46 13.30 8.73
N VAL A 215 -16.19 12.19 8.84
CA VAL A 215 -15.69 10.83 8.54
C VAL A 215 -15.71 10.59 7.03
N LEU A 216 -14.54 10.40 6.42
CA LEU A 216 -14.43 10.26 4.96
C LEU A 216 -15.04 8.97 4.43
N THR A 217 -15.07 7.90 5.22
CA THR A 217 -15.76 6.66 4.82
C THR A 217 -17.27 6.89 4.64
N GLU A 218 -17.89 7.68 5.51
CA GLU A 218 -19.31 8.04 5.40
C GLU A 218 -19.56 8.87 4.13
N VAL A 219 -18.71 9.86 3.85
CA VAL A 219 -18.75 10.67 2.62
C VAL A 219 -18.60 9.80 1.37
N GLY A 220 -17.61 8.91 1.37
CA GLY A 220 -17.32 8.01 0.27
C GLY A 220 -18.46 7.03 0.02
N LEU A 221 -19.02 6.43 1.08
CA LEU A 221 -20.17 5.55 0.95
C LEU A 221 -21.38 6.32 0.44
N ALA A 222 -21.69 7.52 0.97
CA ALA A 222 -22.83 8.32 0.55
C ALA A 222 -22.83 8.65 -0.96
N THR A 223 -21.65 8.83 -1.55
CA THR A 223 -21.48 9.15 -2.97
C THR A 223 -21.22 7.94 -3.88
N ALA A 224 -20.71 6.84 -3.32
CA ALA A 224 -20.41 5.64 -4.08
C ALA A 224 -21.68 4.85 -4.45
N ARG A 225 -21.63 4.25 -5.65
CA ARG A 225 -22.61 3.27 -6.11
C ARG A 225 -22.64 2.04 -5.21
N GLU A 226 -21.47 1.62 -4.75
CA GLU A 226 -21.28 0.46 -3.88
C GLU A 226 -20.04 0.62 -3.01
N GLY A 227 -20.12 0.06 -1.80
CA GLY A 227 -18.97 -0.17 -0.93
C GLY A 227 -18.46 -1.58 -1.14
N ILE A 228 -17.16 -1.72 -1.39
CA ILE A 228 -16.48 -3.00 -1.54
C ILE A 228 -15.59 -3.22 -0.32
N VAL A 229 -15.80 -4.32 0.38
CA VAL A 229 -14.92 -4.76 1.46
C VAL A 229 -14.06 -5.93 1.01
N VAL A 230 -12.87 -6.05 1.58
CA VAL A 230 -11.85 -6.99 1.07
C VAL A 230 -11.95 -8.42 1.58
N SER A 231 -12.97 -8.72 2.38
CA SER A 231 -13.32 -10.10 2.75
C SER A 231 -14.79 -10.24 3.12
N LYS A 232 -15.31 -11.47 3.08
CA LYS A 232 -16.70 -11.77 3.46
C LYS A 232 -17.01 -11.37 4.90
N LYS A 233 -16.05 -11.57 5.83
CA LYS A 233 -16.21 -11.26 7.26
C LYS A 233 -16.34 -9.76 7.54
N MET A 234 -15.81 -8.91 6.65
CA MET A 234 -15.91 -7.46 6.81
C MET A 234 -17.29 -6.89 6.50
N VAL A 235 -18.16 -7.63 5.78
CA VAL A 235 -19.46 -7.12 5.38
C VAL A 235 -20.27 -6.70 6.59
N ASP A 236 -20.38 -7.60 7.58
CA ASP A 236 -21.15 -7.34 8.80
C ASP A 236 -20.51 -6.23 9.65
N LEU A 237 -19.17 -6.22 9.75
CA LEU A 237 -18.43 -5.20 10.52
C LEU A 237 -18.66 -3.80 9.97
N VAL A 238 -18.52 -3.63 8.65
CA VAL A 238 -18.70 -2.33 8.00
C VAL A 238 -20.17 -1.95 7.94
N ALA A 239 -21.09 -2.91 7.74
CA ALA A 239 -22.53 -2.66 7.81
C ALA A 239 -22.98 -2.23 9.21
N GLN A 240 -22.37 -2.74 10.28
CA GLN A 240 -22.64 -2.28 11.65
C GLN A 240 -22.10 -0.87 11.90
N ALA A 241 -20.91 -0.55 11.39
CA ALA A 241 -20.32 0.78 11.50
C ALA A 241 -21.09 1.84 10.67
N PHE A 242 -21.64 1.44 9.52
CA PHE A 242 -22.31 2.31 8.55
C PHE A 242 -23.68 1.75 8.13
N PRO A 243 -24.65 1.66 9.05
CA PRO A 243 -25.91 0.93 8.83
C PRO A 243 -26.75 1.52 7.70
N HIS A 244 -26.68 2.83 7.47
CA HIS A 244 -27.38 3.50 6.36
C HIS A 244 -26.92 3.02 4.97
N HIS A 245 -25.71 2.46 4.88
CA HIS A 245 -25.10 1.99 3.64
C HIS A 245 -25.05 0.47 3.52
N ALA A 246 -25.55 -0.27 4.51
CA ALA A 246 -25.45 -1.73 4.60
C ALA A 246 -25.86 -2.46 3.29
N ARG A 247 -26.93 -2.01 2.64
CA ARG A 247 -27.49 -2.67 1.43
C ARG A 247 -26.61 -2.57 0.19
N LYS A 248 -25.64 -1.65 0.15
CA LYS A 248 -24.71 -1.47 -0.99
C LYS A 248 -23.30 -1.93 -0.67
N ILE A 249 -23.07 -2.55 0.50
CA ILE A 249 -21.78 -3.12 0.88
C ILE A 249 -21.74 -4.57 0.37
N ARG A 250 -20.66 -4.92 -0.34
CA ARG A 250 -20.43 -6.31 -0.79
C ARG A 250 -18.97 -6.70 -0.69
N PRO A 251 -18.65 -8.01 -0.55
CA PRO A 251 -17.28 -8.46 -0.48
C PRO A 251 -16.68 -8.70 -1.86
N ILE A 252 -15.42 -8.31 -2.03
CA ILE A 252 -14.51 -8.86 -3.04
C ILE A 252 -13.25 -9.29 -2.30
N THR A 253 -13.02 -10.60 -2.19
CA THR A 253 -11.84 -11.12 -1.50
C THR A 253 -10.57 -10.72 -2.24
N ASN A 254 -9.58 -10.17 -1.51
CA ASN A 254 -8.28 -9.85 -2.09
C ASN A 254 -7.58 -11.09 -2.63
N ALA A 255 -6.72 -10.85 -3.62
CA ALA A 255 -5.87 -11.88 -4.20
C ALA A 255 -4.55 -11.24 -4.64
N VAL A 256 -3.56 -12.08 -4.89
CA VAL A 256 -2.27 -11.70 -5.45
C VAL A 256 -2.19 -12.12 -6.91
N GLU A 257 -1.39 -11.40 -7.71
CA GLU A 257 -1.09 -11.80 -9.07
C GLU A 257 -0.05 -12.93 -9.03
N VAL A 258 -0.51 -14.20 -9.06
CA VAL A 258 0.32 -15.38 -8.81
C VAL A 258 1.63 -15.40 -9.62
N PRO A 259 1.63 -15.17 -10.96
CA PRO A 259 2.86 -15.04 -11.74
C PRO A 259 3.88 -14.01 -11.24
N ARG A 260 3.44 -12.94 -10.56
CA ARG A 260 4.32 -11.90 -10.02
C ARG A 260 5.16 -12.40 -8.84
N TRP A 261 4.59 -13.29 -8.03
CA TRP A 261 5.17 -13.76 -6.76
C TRP A 261 5.77 -15.17 -6.84
N ARG A 262 5.24 -16.02 -7.71
CA ARG A 262 5.68 -17.40 -7.90
C ARG A 262 7.06 -17.43 -8.54
N HIS A 263 7.95 -18.30 -8.04
CA HIS A 263 9.22 -18.56 -8.69
C HIS A 263 9.01 -19.20 -10.08
N PRO A 264 9.71 -18.76 -11.15
CA PRO A 264 9.49 -19.27 -12.51
C PRO A 264 9.60 -20.79 -12.65
N ALA A 265 10.53 -21.44 -11.95
CA ALA A 265 10.70 -22.90 -11.99
C ALA A 265 9.49 -23.69 -11.45
N LEU A 266 8.56 -23.05 -10.73
CA LEU A 266 7.33 -23.68 -10.23
C LEU A 266 6.16 -23.57 -11.22
N ALA A 267 6.36 -22.97 -12.40
CA ALA A 267 5.26 -22.64 -13.28
C ALA A 267 4.55 -23.86 -13.89
N ASP A 268 5.34 -24.85 -14.32
CA ASP A 268 4.90 -25.97 -15.16
C ASP A 268 5.15 -27.34 -14.51
N VAL A 269 5.32 -27.37 -13.19
CA VAL A 269 5.53 -28.60 -12.43
C VAL A 269 4.23 -29.42 -12.39
N LYS A 270 4.31 -30.71 -12.74
CA LYS A 270 3.13 -31.60 -12.87
C LYS A 270 3.08 -32.74 -11.85
N ASP A 271 4.19 -33.03 -11.18
CA ASP A 271 4.32 -34.15 -10.24
C ASP A 271 5.02 -33.73 -8.94
N GLU A 272 4.95 -34.60 -7.93
CA GLU A 272 5.49 -34.33 -6.60
C GLU A 272 7.02 -34.23 -6.60
N GLU A 273 7.71 -35.06 -7.39
CA GLU A 273 9.17 -35.08 -7.42
C GLU A 273 9.73 -33.80 -8.06
N GLY A 274 9.12 -33.36 -9.16
CA GLY A 274 9.38 -32.07 -9.80
C GLY A 274 9.10 -30.91 -8.86
N LEU A 275 8.03 -30.99 -8.05
CA LEU A 275 7.72 -29.96 -7.06
C LEU A 275 8.80 -29.87 -5.99
N ARG A 276 9.26 -31.02 -5.46
CA ARG A 276 10.35 -31.06 -4.47
C ARG A 276 11.64 -30.46 -5.04
N ARG A 277 12.04 -30.83 -6.26
CA ARG A 277 13.24 -30.28 -6.93
C ARG A 277 13.12 -28.77 -7.17
N ALA A 278 12.02 -28.32 -7.77
CA ALA A 278 11.80 -26.90 -8.07
C ALA A 278 11.68 -26.05 -6.80
N ARG A 279 11.03 -26.56 -5.76
CA ARG A 279 10.94 -25.92 -4.44
C ARG A 279 12.32 -25.78 -3.80
N ALA A 280 13.16 -26.81 -3.86
CA ALA A 280 14.52 -26.78 -3.32
C ALA A 280 15.38 -25.72 -4.04
N ALA A 281 15.33 -25.69 -5.38
CA ALA A 281 16.03 -24.68 -6.18
C ALA A 281 15.56 -23.25 -5.85
N ALA A 282 14.24 -23.03 -5.78
CA ALA A 282 13.69 -21.73 -5.40
C ALA A 282 14.11 -21.32 -3.97
N LYS A 283 14.17 -22.27 -3.03
CA LYS A 283 14.64 -22.03 -1.66
C LYS A 283 16.10 -21.58 -1.65
N GLU A 284 16.95 -22.29 -2.38
CA GLU A 284 18.37 -22.00 -2.47
C GLU A 284 18.62 -20.61 -3.08
N GLU A 285 17.91 -20.29 -4.17
CA GLU A 285 17.98 -18.97 -4.80
C GLU A 285 17.53 -17.87 -3.85
N GLY A 286 16.37 -18.03 -3.19
CA GLY A 286 15.85 -17.08 -2.23
C GLY A 286 16.81 -16.84 -1.06
N LEU A 287 17.36 -17.91 -0.48
CA LEU A 287 18.35 -17.80 0.61
C LEU A 287 19.63 -17.08 0.15
N ARG A 288 20.14 -17.44 -1.03
CA ARG A 288 21.34 -16.82 -1.62
C ARG A 288 21.14 -15.33 -1.88
N ALA A 289 20.02 -14.94 -2.47
CA ALA A 289 19.68 -13.54 -2.74
C ALA A 289 19.55 -12.71 -1.45
N LEU A 290 19.16 -13.34 -0.35
CA LEU A 290 19.08 -12.73 0.97
C LEU A 290 20.41 -12.75 1.75
N GLY A 291 21.47 -13.37 1.21
CA GLY A 291 22.75 -13.53 1.90
C GLY A 291 22.68 -14.50 3.10
N VAL A 292 21.68 -15.38 3.12
CA VAL A 292 21.46 -16.36 4.18
C VAL A 292 21.98 -17.73 3.74
N ARG A 293 22.67 -18.44 4.63
CA ARG A 293 23.11 -19.83 4.40
C ARG A 293 22.63 -20.71 5.55
N THR A 294 21.73 -21.64 5.23
CA THR A 294 21.22 -22.62 6.20
C THR A 294 20.71 -23.87 5.51
N ASP A 295 20.86 -25.01 6.17
CA ASP A 295 20.28 -26.30 5.85
C ASP A 295 18.99 -26.59 6.66
N LYS A 296 18.64 -25.69 7.59
CA LYS A 296 17.49 -25.85 8.50
C LYS A 296 16.17 -25.47 7.84
N PRO A 297 15.03 -25.94 8.40
CA PRO A 297 13.73 -25.38 8.10
C PRO A 297 13.71 -23.87 8.38
N VAL A 298 13.18 -23.10 7.42
CA VAL A 298 13.13 -21.64 7.48
C VAL A 298 11.73 -21.20 7.91
N ILE A 299 11.65 -20.60 9.10
CA ILE A 299 10.45 -19.98 9.63
C ILE A 299 10.55 -18.47 9.41
N THR A 300 9.48 -17.83 8.95
CA THR A 300 9.51 -16.42 8.60
C THR A 300 8.39 -15.64 9.26
N TRP A 301 8.74 -14.45 9.79
CA TRP A 301 7.80 -13.40 10.16
C TRP A 301 8.24 -12.12 9.46
N ALA A 302 7.48 -11.63 8.47
CA ALA A 302 7.88 -10.51 7.63
C ALA A 302 6.68 -9.63 7.25
N ARG A 303 6.34 -8.64 8.10
CA ARG A 303 5.17 -7.76 7.94
C ARG A 303 5.44 -6.38 8.54
N ARG A 304 4.53 -5.42 8.38
CA ARG A 304 4.61 -4.13 9.07
C ARG A 304 4.71 -4.35 10.59
N LEU A 305 5.61 -3.66 11.26
CA LEU A 305 5.83 -3.78 12.69
C LEU A 305 4.81 -2.94 13.45
N THR A 306 3.68 -3.56 13.77
CA THR A 306 2.57 -2.96 14.54
C THR A 306 2.04 -3.99 15.53
N GLN A 307 1.59 -3.53 16.70
CA GLN A 307 1.21 -4.39 17.82
C GLN A 307 0.19 -5.49 17.47
N TYR A 308 -0.86 -5.16 16.71
CA TYR A 308 -1.91 -6.16 16.42
C TYR A 308 -1.46 -7.31 15.52
N LYS A 309 -0.33 -7.17 14.80
CA LYS A 309 0.27 -8.26 13.99
C LYS A 309 1.13 -9.21 14.83
N ARG A 310 1.29 -8.91 16.13
CA ARG A 310 1.99 -9.69 17.14
C ARG A 310 3.42 -10.09 16.74
N PRO A 311 4.31 -9.15 16.36
CA PRO A 311 5.71 -9.49 16.10
C PRO A 311 6.47 -10.00 17.33
N ASP A 312 6.01 -9.63 18.54
CA ASP A 312 6.45 -10.18 19.82
C ASP A 312 6.27 -11.70 19.90
N PHE A 313 5.24 -12.25 19.25
CA PHE A 313 5.09 -13.70 19.13
C PHE A 313 6.25 -14.33 18.35
N ALA A 314 6.78 -13.65 17.32
CA ALA A 314 7.95 -14.14 16.59
C ALA A 314 9.22 -14.06 17.42
N VAL A 315 9.38 -13.01 18.24
CA VAL A 315 10.48 -12.91 19.24
C VAL A 315 10.42 -14.12 20.17
N GLN A 316 9.25 -14.35 20.79
CA GLN A 316 9.06 -15.48 21.70
C GLN A 316 9.31 -16.82 20.99
N LEU A 317 8.81 -17.00 19.77
CA LEU A 317 9.01 -18.24 19.00
C LEU A 317 10.49 -18.51 18.72
N VAL A 318 11.28 -17.46 18.45
CA VAL A 318 12.74 -17.59 18.32
C VAL A 318 13.35 -18.04 19.63
N GLU A 319 12.88 -17.55 20.78
CA GLU A 319 13.40 -17.90 22.11
C GLU A 319 13.03 -19.33 22.53
N ASP A 320 11.78 -19.73 22.28
CA ASP A 320 11.21 -21.03 22.66
C ASP A 320 11.72 -22.17 21.76
N LEU A 321 11.83 -21.93 20.44
CA LEU A 321 12.41 -22.89 19.53
C LEU A 321 13.94 -22.83 19.64
N ASN A 322 14.55 -23.97 19.94
CA ASN A 322 16.00 -24.12 19.98
C ASN A 322 16.62 -23.85 18.58
N LYS A 323 17.92 -24.11 18.42
CA LYS A 323 18.67 -23.97 17.16
C LYS A 323 18.17 -24.88 16.01
N ASP A 324 17.01 -25.53 16.08
CA ASP A 324 16.53 -26.51 15.08
C ASP A 324 15.96 -25.86 13.82
N ALA A 325 15.56 -24.59 13.88
CA ALA A 325 15.08 -23.80 12.75
C ALA A 325 15.94 -22.56 12.50
N PHE A 326 15.88 -22.04 11.27
CA PHE A 326 16.41 -20.74 10.90
C PHE A 326 15.26 -19.74 10.78
N PHE A 327 15.42 -18.55 11.36
CA PHE A 327 14.40 -17.51 11.35
C PHE A 327 14.76 -16.37 10.40
N ILE A 328 13.81 -15.98 9.57
CA ILE A 328 13.87 -14.73 8.82
C ILE A 328 12.83 -13.78 9.42
N LEU A 329 13.32 -12.73 10.07
CA LEU A 329 12.49 -11.67 10.64
C LEU A 329 12.57 -10.45 9.73
N GLY A 330 11.47 -9.72 9.57
CA GLY A 330 11.47 -8.53 8.75
C GLY A 330 10.29 -7.63 9.00
N GLY A 331 10.44 -6.37 8.62
CA GLY A 331 9.38 -5.39 8.78
C GLY A 331 9.90 -3.98 8.97
N ARG A 332 9.03 -3.02 8.67
CA ARG A 332 9.23 -1.60 8.94
C ARG A 332 8.19 -1.13 9.95
N ALA A 333 8.60 -0.30 10.90
CA ALA A 333 7.70 0.37 11.82
C ALA A 333 7.40 1.79 11.31
N HIS A 334 6.26 2.35 11.70
CA HIS A 334 6.07 3.79 11.50
C HIS A 334 7.08 4.55 12.39
N PRO A 335 7.62 5.72 11.97
CA PRO A 335 8.53 6.52 12.81
C PRO A 335 7.98 6.84 14.21
N ASP A 336 6.67 7.04 14.29
CA ASP A 336 5.93 7.34 15.52
C ASP A 336 5.42 6.10 16.27
N ASP A 337 5.55 4.89 15.69
CA ASP A 337 5.16 3.65 16.37
C ASP A 337 6.32 3.17 17.27
N GLN A 338 6.27 3.62 18.53
CA GLN A 338 7.27 3.24 19.53
C GLN A 338 7.33 1.73 19.77
N PHE A 339 6.20 1.02 19.71
CA PHE A 339 6.19 -0.43 19.88
C PHE A 339 6.91 -1.10 18.71
N GLY A 340 6.55 -0.73 17.48
CA GLY A 340 7.18 -1.27 16.28
C GLY A 340 8.69 -1.01 16.23
N ARG A 341 9.13 0.17 16.68
CA ARG A 341 10.56 0.52 16.77
C ARG A 341 11.31 -0.35 17.78
N ARG A 342 10.76 -0.56 18.98
CA ARG A 342 11.37 -1.48 19.97
C ARG A 342 11.49 -2.90 19.44
N ILE A 343 10.47 -3.38 18.73
CA ILE A 343 10.51 -4.70 18.09
C ILE A 343 11.57 -4.77 16.99
N ALA A 344 11.74 -3.71 16.19
CA ALA A 344 12.78 -3.66 15.16
C ALA A 344 14.18 -3.77 15.77
N GLU A 345 14.41 -3.09 16.90
CA GLU A 345 15.66 -3.19 17.67
C GLU A 345 15.87 -4.60 18.24
N GLU A 346 14.79 -5.22 18.70
CA GLU A 346 14.81 -6.59 19.24
C GLU A 346 15.11 -7.63 18.15
N PHE A 347 14.49 -7.52 16.98
CA PHE A 347 14.82 -8.36 15.82
C PHE A 347 16.29 -8.24 15.43
N ARG A 348 16.84 -7.01 15.44
CA ARG A 348 18.26 -6.78 15.20
C ARG A 348 19.14 -7.41 16.27
N ARG A 349 18.78 -7.28 17.56
CA ARG A 349 19.49 -7.92 18.69
C ARG A 349 19.54 -9.43 18.52
N LEU A 350 18.40 -10.05 18.18
CA LEU A 350 18.32 -11.48 17.91
C LEU A 350 19.21 -11.91 16.75
N ALA A 351 19.16 -11.19 15.61
CA ALA A 351 20.01 -11.48 14.47
C ALA A 351 21.52 -11.35 14.76
N SER A 352 21.91 -10.38 15.60
CA SER A 352 23.33 -10.21 15.98
C SER A 352 23.80 -11.22 17.03
N SER A 353 22.91 -11.75 17.87
CA SER A 353 23.25 -12.65 18.99
C SER A 353 23.02 -14.12 18.70
N ARG A 354 22.27 -14.46 17.64
CA ARG A 354 21.89 -15.84 17.31
C ARG A 354 22.27 -16.18 15.86
N PRO A 355 23.05 -17.26 15.63
CA PRO A 355 23.50 -17.63 14.29
C PRO A 355 22.39 -18.17 13.39
N ASN A 356 21.20 -18.47 13.95
CA ASN A 356 20.05 -19.00 13.24
C ASN A 356 18.94 -17.95 13.01
N VAL A 357 19.27 -16.66 13.05
CA VAL A 357 18.32 -15.56 12.84
C VAL A 357 18.91 -14.57 11.83
N ALA A 358 18.15 -14.25 10.78
CA ALA A 358 18.41 -13.13 9.89
C ALA A 358 17.33 -12.06 10.05
N TYR A 359 17.73 -10.80 10.03
CA TYR A 359 16.81 -9.67 10.06
C TYR A 359 16.90 -8.85 8.76
N ILE A 360 15.75 -8.67 8.11
CA ILE A 360 15.59 -7.93 6.85
C ILE A 360 14.66 -6.73 7.13
N PRO A 361 15.20 -5.58 7.56
CA PRO A 361 14.39 -4.38 7.86
C PRO A 361 13.72 -3.82 6.60
N ASP A 362 14.40 -3.93 5.47
CA ASP A 362 13.97 -3.36 4.20
C ASP A 362 13.20 -4.38 3.36
N LEU A 363 11.90 -4.50 3.62
CA LEU A 363 11.01 -5.40 2.89
C LEU A 363 10.47 -4.73 1.62
N THR A 364 11.28 -4.65 0.58
CA THR A 364 10.83 -4.27 -0.78
C THR A 364 10.03 -5.42 -1.43
N VAL A 365 9.30 -5.15 -2.51
CA VAL A 365 8.58 -6.18 -3.28
C VAL A 365 9.56 -7.27 -3.74
N GLU A 366 10.69 -6.85 -4.30
CA GLU A 366 11.76 -7.74 -4.75
C GLU A 366 12.27 -8.62 -3.60
N ARG A 367 12.65 -8.02 -2.47
CA ARG A 367 13.14 -8.77 -1.31
C ARG A 367 12.08 -9.72 -0.75
N MET A 368 10.81 -9.32 -0.76
CA MET A 368 9.72 -10.20 -0.33
C MET A 368 9.53 -11.41 -1.24
N LYS A 369 9.81 -11.31 -2.55
CA LYS A 369 9.82 -12.50 -3.43
C LYS A 369 10.86 -13.51 -2.95
N TYR A 370 12.09 -13.08 -2.69
CA TYR A 370 13.14 -13.96 -2.18
C TYR A 370 12.81 -14.53 -0.79
N VAL A 371 12.21 -13.74 0.09
CA VAL A 371 11.72 -14.22 1.39
C VAL A 371 10.70 -15.34 1.17
N ILE A 372 9.66 -15.12 0.37
CA ILE A 372 8.64 -16.14 0.07
C ILE A 372 9.27 -17.41 -0.49
N TRP A 373 10.26 -17.28 -1.39
CA TRP A 373 10.94 -18.44 -1.97
C TRP A 373 11.82 -19.16 -0.94
N ALA A 374 12.43 -18.46 0.00
CA ALA A 374 13.25 -19.04 1.06
C ALA A 374 12.43 -19.74 2.17
N THR A 375 11.20 -19.30 2.40
CA THR A 375 10.38 -19.70 3.57
C THR A 375 9.77 -21.10 3.45
N ASP A 376 9.95 -21.96 4.46
CA ASP A 376 9.18 -23.20 4.59
C ASP A 376 7.87 -22.97 5.37
N ILE A 377 7.92 -22.15 6.42
CA ILE A 377 6.76 -21.81 7.25
C ILE A 377 6.64 -20.28 7.36
N MET A 378 5.62 -19.71 6.71
CA MET A 378 5.30 -18.29 6.85
C MET A 378 4.30 -18.10 7.99
N THR A 379 4.69 -17.33 9.00
CA THR A 379 3.85 -17.10 10.17
C THR A 379 2.82 -16.00 9.91
N PHE A 380 1.58 -16.24 10.34
CA PHE A 380 0.49 -15.28 10.28
C PHE A 380 -0.30 -15.32 11.59
N THR A 381 0.07 -14.45 12.53
CA THR A 381 -0.39 -14.52 13.93
C THR A 381 -1.02 -13.22 14.46
N PRO A 382 -1.82 -12.46 13.67
CA PRO A 382 -2.47 -11.25 14.17
C PRO A 382 -3.50 -11.54 15.28
N PHE A 383 -3.93 -10.52 16.02
CA PHE A 383 -5.14 -10.64 16.84
C PHE A 383 -6.35 -11.00 15.95
N SER A 384 -7.18 -11.92 16.45
CA SER A 384 -8.37 -12.37 15.73
C SER A 384 -9.28 -11.20 15.39
N ALA A 385 -9.74 -11.14 14.14
CA ALA A 385 -10.59 -10.08 13.57
C ALA A 385 -9.92 -8.70 13.34
N TRP A 386 -8.60 -8.55 13.58
CA TRP A 386 -7.90 -7.28 13.33
C TRP A 386 -7.23 -7.20 11.95
N GLU A 387 -7.10 -8.31 11.24
CA GLU A 387 -6.71 -8.35 9.83
C GLU A 387 -7.95 -8.54 8.96
N ALA A 388 -8.08 -7.68 7.93
CA ALA A 388 -9.21 -7.65 7.03
C ALA A 388 -9.19 -8.78 5.99
N SER A 389 -8.00 -9.19 5.56
CA SER A 389 -7.78 -10.19 4.50
C SER A 389 -6.52 -11.00 4.72
#